data_AF-A0A537K1J0-F1
#
_entry.id   AF-A0A537K1J0-F1
#
_cell.length_a   1.000
_cell.length_b   1.000
_cell.length_c   1.000
_cell.angle_alpha   90.00
_cell.angle_beta   90.00
_cell.angle_gamma   90.00
#
_symmetry.space_group_name_H-M   'P 1'
#
loop_
_entity.id
_entity.type
_entity.pdbx_description
1 polymer ?
#
loop_
_entity_poly.entity_id
_entity_poly.type
_entity_poly.pdbx_seq_one_letter_code
_entity_poly.pdbx_strand_id
1 'polypeptide(L)'
;MTACLLAIDWHLVRVGLILLGMGVFTVIVETIVMLLFKFDSFGKSVVDAIMANIGSLLLGILLFLVFNKTEFGISQIMELVILYFITSVFEAWLIKLLRKKMAFGRIILTSFVMNLLSFASLYLIFTQFLAKFFSP
;
A
#
# COMPACT_ATOMS: atom_id res chain seq x y z
N MET A 1 36.62 -19.22 -14.50
CA MET A 1 35.50 -18.32 -14.87
C MET A 1 34.22 -18.82 -14.21
N THR A 2 33.97 -18.53 -12.94
CA THR A 2 32.70 -18.88 -12.23
C THR A 2 32.63 -18.17 -10.87
N ALA A 3 32.57 -16.83 -10.84
CA ALA A 3 32.34 -16.09 -9.58
C ALA A 3 31.72 -14.69 -9.79
N CYS A 4 30.98 -14.48 -10.88
CA CYS A 4 30.41 -13.16 -11.20
C CYS A 4 28.89 -13.26 -11.40
N LEU A 5 28.18 -13.97 -10.51
CA LEU A 5 26.74 -14.23 -10.71
C LEU A 5 25.84 -14.06 -9.48
N LEU A 6 26.29 -13.55 -8.33
CA LEU A 6 25.36 -13.25 -7.22
C LEU A 6 26.00 -12.40 -6.10
N ALA A 7 26.67 -11.31 -6.45
CA ALA A 7 26.83 -10.21 -5.49
C ALA A 7 25.53 -9.38 -5.51
N ILE A 8 24.40 -9.99 -5.12
CA ILE A 8 23.20 -9.20 -4.83
C ILE A 8 23.55 -8.41 -3.58
N ASP A 9 23.57 -7.09 -3.73
CA ASP A 9 23.80 -6.18 -2.63
C ASP A 9 22.81 -6.53 -1.50
N TRP A 10 23.35 -6.87 -0.34
CA TRP A 10 22.57 -7.29 0.83
C TRP A 10 21.60 -6.20 1.28
N HIS A 11 21.89 -4.93 0.98
CA HIS A 11 20.96 -3.82 1.18
C HIS A 11 19.72 -3.96 0.30
N LEU A 12 19.88 -4.38 -0.96
CA LEU A 12 18.79 -4.59 -1.91
C LEU A 12 17.89 -5.76 -1.50
N VAL A 13 18.48 -6.84 -0.97
CA VAL A 13 17.72 -7.97 -0.38
C VAL A 13 16.91 -7.52 0.82
N ARG A 14 17.51 -6.73 1.73
CA ARG A 14 16.82 -6.20 2.92
C ARG A 14 15.66 -5.27 2.55
N VAL A 15 15.87 -4.34 1.62
CA VAL A 15 14.81 -3.44 1.13
C VAL A 15 13.69 -4.24 0.46
N GLY A 16 14.03 -5.24 -0.37
CA GLY A 16 13.04 -6.12 -1.00
C GLY A 16 12.21 -6.90 0.02
N LEU A 17 12.82 -7.44 1.07
CA LEU A 17 12.12 -8.15 2.15
C LEU A 17 11.18 -7.23 2.94
N ILE A 18 11.60 -6.00 3.23
CA ILE A 18 10.75 -5.01 3.93
C ILE A 18 9.55 -4.65 3.06
N LEU A 19 9.75 -4.36 1.77
CA LEU A 19 8.66 -4.04 0.85
C LEU A 19 7.68 -5.21 0.70
N LEU A 20 8.18 -6.44 0.61
CA LEU A 20 7.35 -7.64 0.54
C LEU A 20 6.56 -7.84 1.83
N GLY A 21 7.19 -7.66 2.99
CA GLY A 21 6.51 -7.73 4.29
C GLY A 21 5.41 -6.67 4.43
N MET A 22 5.67 -5.43 4.00
CA MET A 22 4.67 -4.36 3.97
C MET A 22 3.50 -4.71 3.05
N GLY A 23 3.77 -5.18 1.83
CA GLY A 23 2.71 -5.56 0.88
C GLY A 23 1.84 -6.72 1.37
N VAL A 24 2.45 -7.73 2.01
CA VAL A 24 1.68 -8.82 2.62
C VAL A 24 0.83 -8.31 3.76
N PHE A 25 1.39 -7.43 4.61
CA PHE A 25 0.65 -6.84 5.72
C PHE A 25 -0.56 -6.02 5.25
N THR A 26 -0.39 -5.16 4.25
CA THR A 26 -1.47 -4.32 3.71
C THR A 26 -2.59 -5.18 3.10
N VAL A 27 -2.25 -6.22 2.34
CA VAL A 27 -3.23 -7.17 1.80
C VAL A 27 -4.04 -7.86 2.91
N ILE A 28 -3.39 -8.23 4.02
CA ILE A 28 -4.09 -8.84 5.17
C ILE A 28 -5.08 -7.84 5.78
N VAL A 29 -4.64 -6.61 6.07
CA VAL A 29 -5.49 -5.57 6.66
C VAL A 29 -6.66 -5.24 5.73
N GLU A 30 -6.39 -5.03 4.44
CA GLU A 30 -7.40 -4.75 3.42
C GLU A 30 -8.44 -5.87 3.33
N THR A 31 -7.98 -7.13 3.29
CA THR A 31 -8.86 -8.30 3.27
C THR A 31 -9.77 -8.33 4.50
N ILE A 32 -9.23 -8.11 5.69
CA ILE A 32 -10.00 -8.08 6.94
C ILE A 32 -11.08 -6.98 6.87
N VAL A 33 -10.72 -5.79 6.41
CA VAL A 33 -11.68 -4.69 6.30
C VAL A 33 -12.76 -5.01 5.26
N MET A 34 -12.42 -5.53 4.09
CA MET A 34 -13.43 -5.94 3.09
C MET A 34 -14.41 -6.99 3.63
N LEU A 35 -13.91 -7.93 4.45
CA LEU A 35 -14.72 -8.93 5.13
C LEU A 35 -15.65 -8.31 6.19
N LEU A 36 -15.13 -7.42 7.04
CA LEU A 36 -15.90 -6.70 8.05
C LEU A 36 -17.02 -5.88 7.40
N PHE A 37 -16.71 -5.24 6.27
CA PHE A 37 -17.68 -4.52 5.47
C PHE A 37 -18.55 -5.44 4.62
N LYS A 38 -18.51 -6.77 4.76
CA LYS A 38 -19.36 -7.75 4.06
C LYS A 38 -19.36 -7.57 2.54
N PHE A 39 -18.18 -7.39 1.93
CA PHE A 39 -18.05 -7.26 0.49
C PHE A 39 -18.33 -8.60 -0.22
N ASP A 40 -17.82 -9.72 0.30
CA ASP A 40 -17.98 -11.07 -0.26
C ASP A 40 -17.35 -12.17 0.63
N SER A 41 -17.21 -13.37 0.07
CA SER A 41 -16.39 -14.47 0.60
C SER A 41 -14.89 -14.11 0.69
N PHE A 42 -14.21 -14.75 1.66
CA PHE A 42 -12.78 -14.55 1.97
C PHE A 42 -11.88 -14.60 0.73
N GLY A 43 -11.97 -15.66 -0.07
CA GLY A 43 -11.07 -15.83 -1.22
C GLY A 43 -11.20 -14.70 -2.25
N LYS A 44 -12.41 -14.19 -2.48
CA LYS A 44 -12.61 -13.10 -3.43
C LYS A 44 -12.16 -11.76 -2.86
N SER A 45 -12.34 -11.52 -1.57
CA SER A 45 -11.80 -10.33 -0.90
C SER A 45 -10.27 -10.31 -0.90
N VAL A 46 -9.61 -11.46 -0.74
CA VAL A 46 -8.14 -11.56 -0.86
C VAL A 46 -7.68 -11.17 -2.26
N VAL A 47 -8.31 -11.71 -3.30
CA VAL A 47 -7.94 -11.38 -4.68
C VAL A 47 -8.17 -9.90 -4.98
N ASP A 48 -9.29 -9.34 -4.52
CA ASP A 48 -9.59 -7.92 -4.70
C ASP A 48 -8.57 -7.03 -3.98
N ALA A 49 -8.14 -7.39 -2.76
CA ALA A 49 -7.10 -6.69 -2.00
C ALA A 49 -5.73 -6.77 -2.70
N ILE A 50 -5.34 -7.96 -3.17
CA ILE A 50 -4.08 -8.14 -3.93
C ILE A 50 -4.10 -7.25 -5.19
N MET A 51 -5.20 -7.25 -5.94
CA MET A 51 -5.34 -6.45 -7.16
C MET A 51 -5.32 -4.94 -6.88
N ALA A 52 -5.99 -4.51 -5.81
CA ALA A 52 -5.99 -3.11 -5.39
C ALA A 52 -4.57 -2.66 -5.01
N ASN A 53 -3.88 -3.44 -4.18
CA ASN A 53 -2.54 -3.12 -3.69
C ASN A 53 -1.47 -3.17 -4.80
N ILE A 54 -1.51 -4.17 -5.69
CA ILE A 54 -0.62 -4.21 -6.87
C ILE A 54 -0.88 -2.99 -7.76
N GLY A 55 -2.16 -2.67 -8.00
CA GLY A 55 -2.53 -1.52 -8.80
C GLY A 55 -2.04 -0.21 -8.20
N SER A 56 -2.25 0.01 -6.90
CA SER A 56 -1.82 1.23 -6.21
C SER A 56 -0.30 1.34 -6.11
N LEU A 57 0.42 0.23 -5.96
CA LEU A 57 1.88 0.20 -6.02
C LEU A 57 2.40 0.59 -7.41
N LEU A 58 1.80 0.07 -8.49
CA LEU A 58 2.16 0.44 -9.86
C LEU A 58 1.87 1.93 -10.13
N LEU A 59 0.75 2.45 -9.63
CA LEU A 59 0.46 3.88 -9.69
C LEU A 59 1.51 4.70 -8.93
N GLY A 60 1.89 4.27 -7.72
CA GLY A 60 2.93 4.93 -6.92
C GLY A 60 4.27 5.01 -7.66
N ILE A 61 4.69 3.91 -8.30
CA ILE A 61 5.89 3.88 -9.13
C ILE A 61 5.75 4.84 -10.32
N LEU A 62 4.60 4.84 -11.01
CA LEU A 62 4.36 5.74 -12.14
C LEU A 62 4.43 7.21 -11.71
N LEU A 63 3.73 7.58 -10.62
CA LEU A 63 3.76 8.93 -10.06
C LEU A 63 5.17 9.33 -9.66
N PHE A 64 5.90 8.43 -8.99
CA PHE A 64 7.31 8.65 -8.69
C PHE A 64 8.09 8.94 -9.97
N LEU A 65 8.04 8.09 -10.99
CA LEU A 65 8.79 8.30 -12.23
C LEU A 65 8.44 9.61 -12.96
N VAL A 66 7.17 10.01 -12.96
CA VAL A 66 6.70 11.24 -13.60
C VAL A 66 7.11 12.48 -12.81
N PHE A 67 7.01 12.43 -11.48
CA PHE A 67 7.19 13.58 -10.60
C PHE A 67 8.55 13.61 -9.87
N ASN A 68 9.45 12.64 -10.08
CA ASN A 68 10.78 12.59 -9.46
C ASN A 68 11.66 13.81 -9.78
N LYS A 69 11.27 14.64 -10.75
CA LYS A 69 11.97 15.88 -11.11
C LYS A 69 11.25 17.14 -10.64
N THR A 70 10.15 17.00 -9.92
CA THR A 70 9.30 18.12 -9.51
C THR A 70 9.40 18.27 -7.99
N GLU A 71 10.20 19.23 -7.54
CA GLU A 71 10.18 19.64 -6.14
C GLU A 71 8.90 20.42 -5.90
N PHE A 72 7.92 19.75 -5.31
CA PHE A 72 6.77 20.44 -4.76
C PHE A 72 7.28 21.13 -3.48
N GLY A 73 7.27 22.46 -3.44
CA GLY A 73 7.64 23.24 -2.25
C GLY A 73 6.63 23.10 -1.10
N ILE A 74 6.18 21.88 -0.84
CA ILE A 74 5.12 21.48 0.06
C ILE A 74 5.76 20.75 1.26
N SER A 75 5.14 20.82 2.44
CA SER A 75 5.65 20.08 3.60
C SER A 75 5.48 18.57 3.43
N GLN A 76 6.39 17.78 4.02
CA GLN A 76 6.34 16.30 3.99
C GLN A 76 5.00 15.73 4.47
N ILE A 77 4.38 16.37 5.46
CA ILE A 77 3.05 15.98 5.97
C ILE A 77 1.99 16.14 4.88
N MET A 78 2.02 17.25 4.14
CA MET A 78 1.07 17.51 3.07
C MET A 78 1.29 16.57 1.88
N GLU A 79 2.53 16.22 1.56
CA GLU A 79 2.82 15.19 0.54
C GLU A 79 2.24 13.83 0.94
N LEU A 80 2.40 13.41 2.19
CA LEU A 80 1.81 12.18 2.73
C LEU A 80 0.28 12.18 2.65
N VAL A 81 -0.36 13.31 3.00
CA VAL A 81 -1.82 13.46 2.91
C VAL A 81 -2.27 13.35 1.45
N ILE A 82 -1.58 14.00 0.52
CA ILE A 82 -1.90 13.94 -0.91
C ILE A 82 -1.75 12.50 -1.42
N LEU A 83 -0.66 11.82 -1.09
CA LEU A 83 -0.42 10.43 -1.47
C LEU A 83 -1.49 9.48 -0.93
N TYR A 84 -1.88 9.65 0.33
CA TYR A 84 -2.97 8.91 0.96
C TYR A 84 -4.30 9.09 0.21
N PHE A 85 -4.66 10.34 -0.11
CA PHE A 85 -5.91 10.65 -0.82
C PHE A 85 -5.91 10.07 -2.25
N ILE A 86 -4.83 10.26 -3.00
CA ILE A 86 -4.70 9.74 -4.37
C ILE A 86 -4.81 8.21 -4.36
N THR A 87 -4.09 7.55 -3.44
CA THR A 87 -4.13 6.09 -3.29
C THR A 87 -5.53 5.60 -2.96
N SER A 88 -6.19 6.23 -1.98
CA SER A 88 -7.55 5.86 -1.56
C SER A 88 -8.58 6.01 -2.70
N VAL A 89 -8.49 7.09 -3.48
CA VAL A 89 -9.39 7.30 -4.63
C VAL A 89 -9.12 6.29 -5.74
N PHE A 90 -7.85 6.02 -6.03
CA PHE A 90 -7.48 5.07 -7.07
C PHE A 90 -7.88 3.64 -6.72
N GLU A 91 -7.66 3.19 -5.49
CA GLU A 91 -8.11 1.88 -5.04
C GLU A 91 -9.63 1.76 -5.03
N ALA A 92 -10.36 2.81 -4.64
CA ALA A 92 -11.81 2.84 -4.75
C ALA A 92 -12.27 2.66 -6.21
N TRP A 93 -11.56 3.28 -7.15
CA TRP A 93 -11.80 3.11 -8.58
C TRP A 93 -11.52 1.69 -9.05
N LEU A 94 -10.38 1.09 -8.67
CA LEU A 94 -10.05 -0.30 -8.99
C LEU A 94 -11.10 -1.27 -8.45
N ILE A 95 -11.49 -1.14 -7.19
CA ILE A 95 -12.52 -1.97 -6.57
C ILE A 95 -13.87 -1.78 -7.28
N LYS A 96 -14.20 -0.56 -7.74
CA LYS A 96 -15.40 -0.32 -8.54
C LYS A 96 -15.36 -1.05 -9.88
N LEU A 97 -14.20 -1.13 -10.53
CA LEU A 97 -14.02 -1.91 -11.76
C LEU A 97 -14.20 -3.41 -11.52
N LEU A 98 -13.65 -3.93 -10.41
CA LEU A 98 -13.80 -5.33 -9.99
C LEU A 98 -15.23 -5.65 -9.53
N ARG A 99 -15.94 -4.67 -8.94
CA ARG A 99 -17.28 -4.82 -8.36
C ARG A 99 -18.27 -3.78 -8.89
N LYS A 100 -18.60 -3.89 -10.17
CA LYS A 100 -19.53 -2.97 -10.87
C LYS A 100 -20.88 -2.80 -10.16
N LYS A 101 -21.44 -3.87 -9.59
CA LYS A 101 -22.77 -3.89 -8.96
C LYS A 101 -22.84 -3.22 -7.58
N MET A 102 -21.70 -2.92 -6.96
CA MET A 102 -21.67 -2.38 -5.60
C MET A 102 -21.79 -0.85 -5.60
N ALA A 103 -22.47 -0.31 -4.57
CA ALA A 103 -22.69 1.12 -4.43
C ALA A 103 -21.36 1.87 -4.28
N PHE A 104 -21.18 2.94 -5.07
CA PHE A 104 -19.91 3.68 -5.12
C PHE A 104 -19.53 4.28 -3.76
N GLY A 105 -20.49 4.82 -3.00
CA GLY A 105 -20.23 5.35 -1.66
C GLY A 105 -19.69 4.32 -0.67
N ARG A 106 -20.14 3.06 -0.75
CA ARG A 106 -19.61 1.97 0.09
C ARG A 106 -18.20 1.60 -0.32
N ILE A 107 -17.89 1.59 -1.62
CA ILE A 107 -16.54 1.33 -2.13
C ILE A 107 -15.56 2.42 -1.69
N ILE A 108 -15.96 3.69 -1.83
CA ILE A 108 -15.16 4.83 -1.36
C ILE A 108 -14.87 4.69 0.14
N LEU A 109 -15.92 4.52 0.96
CA LEU A 109 -15.78 4.41 2.40
C LEU A 109 -14.83 3.27 2.78
N THR A 110 -15.01 2.09 2.18
CA THR A 110 -14.15 0.93 2.46
C THR A 110 -12.71 1.19 2.02
N SER A 111 -12.48 1.81 0.85
CA SER A 111 -11.14 2.19 0.40
C SER A 111 -10.43 3.15 1.35
N PHE A 112 -11.14 4.18 1.81
CA PHE A 112 -10.61 5.12 2.80
C PHE A 112 -10.26 4.41 4.12
N VAL A 113 -11.16 3.56 4.63
CA VAL A 113 -10.91 2.84 5.89
C VAL A 113 -9.74 1.86 5.76
N MET A 114 -9.64 1.15 4.64
CA MET A 114 -8.53 0.23 4.34
C MET A 114 -7.19 0.97 4.34
N ASN A 115 -7.08 2.03 3.54
CA ASN A 115 -5.86 2.81 3.46
C ASN A 115 -5.51 3.45 4.78
N LEU A 116 -6.50 3.98 5.52
CA LEU A 116 -6.26 4.63 6.81
C LEU A 116 -5.68 3.63 7.82
N LEU A 117 -6.28 2.44 7.91
CA LEU A 117 -5.84 1.40 8.82
C LEU A 117 -4.47 0.86 8.43
N SER A 118 -4.23 0.62 7.14
CA SER A 118 -2.93 0.19 6.62
C SER A 118 -1.84 1.23 6.92
N PHE A 119 -2.06 2.50 6.60
CA PHE A 119 -1.11 3.59 6.86
C PHE A 119 -0.87 3.80 8.36
N ALA A 120 -1.93 3.86 9.18
CA ALA A 120 -1.79 4.07 10.61
C ALA A 120 -1.08 2.89 11.29
N SER A 121 -1.41 1.66 10.88
CA SER A 121 -0.78 0.46 11.45
C SER A 121 0.67 0.34 11.04
N LEU A 122 0.99 0.60 9.77
CA LEU A 122 2.39 0.68 9.32
C LEU A 122 3.13 1.79 10.06
N TYR A 123 2.56 2.99 10.17
CA TYR A 123 3.18 4.08 10.92
C TYR A 123 3.46 3.70 12.38
N LEU A 124 2.52 3.07 13.07
CA LEU A 124 2.71 2.59 14.45
C LEU A 124 3.76 1.48 14.54
N ILE A 125 3.75 0.51 13.62
CA ILE A 125 4.76 -0.56 13.57
C ILE A 125 6.14 0.06 13.34
N PHE A 126 6.29 0.92 12.35
CA PHE A 126 7.57 1.54 12.04
C PHE A 126 8.04 2.47 13.17
N THR A 127 7.16 3.29 13.76
CA THR A 127 7.56 4.18 14.87
C THR A 127 7.86 3.44 16.16
N GLN A 128 7.07 2.45 16.56
CA GLN A 128 7.31 1.71 17.80
C GLN A 128 8.42 0.66 17.66
N PHE A 129 8.49 -0.04 16.51
CA PHE A 129 9.48 -1.09 16.28
C PHE A 129 10.85 -0.52 15.94
N LEU A 130 10.96 0.46 15.01
CA LEU A 130 12.26 1.08 14.72
C LEU A 130 12.76 1.94 15.88
N ALA A 131 11.88 2.65 16.61
CA ALA A 131 12.35 3.35 17.81
C ALA A 131 12.98 2.36 18.78
N LYS A 132 12.42 1.16 18.97
CA LYS A 132 12.97 0.18 19.91
C LYS A 132 14.27 -0.49 19.45
N PHE A 133 14.50 -0.62 18.13
CA PHE A 133 15.72 -1.21 17.57
C PHE A 133 16.83 -0.21 17.23
N PHE A 134 16.51 1.07 17.08
CA PHE A 134 17.45 2.15 16.72
C PHE A 134 17.50 3.28 17.75
N SER A 135 16.93 3.09 18.94
CA SER A 135 17.26 3.93 20.11
C SER A 135 18.74 3.69 20.45
N PRO A 136 19.56 4.74 20.63
CA PRO A 136 20.94 4.59 21.11
C PRO A 136 21.00 3.95 22.50
#